data_AF-A0A377U2C5-F1
#
_entry.id   AF-A0A377U2C5-F1
#
_cell.length_a   1.000
_cell.length_b   1.000
_cell.length_c   1.000
_cell.angle_alpha   90.00
_cell.angle_beta   90.00
_cell.angle_gamma   90.00
#
_symmetry.space_group_name_H-M   'P 1'
#
loop_
_entity.id
_entity.type
_entity.pdbx_description
1 polymer ?
#
loop_
_entity_poly.entity_id
_entity_poly.type
_entity_poly.pdbx_seq_one_letter_code
_entity_poly.pdbx_strand_id
1 'polypeptide(L)' 'MTLDKGRGAGDCGIQTRWRFDGQRFSLSRYAQQPTCDNWQGPDAWPTLWITR' A
#
# COMPACT_ATOMS: atom_id res chain seq x y z
N MET A 1 -4.45 -12.54 -10.45
CA MET A 1 -5.25 -11.30 -10.61
C MET A 1 -5.49 -10.73 -9.22
N THR A 2 -4.93 -9.55 -8.91
CA THR A 2 -5.28 -8.80 -7.71
C THR A 2 -6.42 -7.87 -8.07
N LEU A 3 -7.50 -7.89 -7.30
CA LEU A 3 -8.59 -6.94 -7.43
C LEU A 3 -8.29 -5.76 -6.51
N ASP A 4 -8.15 -4.57 -7.08
CA ASP A 4 -7.98 -3.34 -6.34
C ASP A 4 -9.22 -2.45 -6.48
N LYS A 5 -9.70 -1.92 -5.35
CA LYS A 5 -10.50 -0.71 -5.37
C LYS A 5 -9.50 0.41 -5.60
N GLY A 6 -9.30 0.76 -6.87
CA GLY A 6 -8.30 1.73 -7.31
C GLY A 6 -8.26 2.99 -6.45
N ARG A 7 -7.07 3.55 -6.32
CA ARG A 7 -6.82 4.84 -5.64
C ARG A 7 -6.41 5.89 -6.67
N GLY A 8 -6.75 7.15 -6.42
CA GLY A 8 -6.48 8.28 -7.30
C GLY A 8 -5.39 9.22 -6.77
N ALA A 9 -4.93 10.13 -7.62
CA ALA A 9 -4.14 11.28 -7.15
C ALA A 9 -4.99 12.12 -6.16
N GLY A 10 -4.39 12.54 -5.05
CA GLY A 10 -5.10 13.22 -3.97
C GLY A 10 -5.59 12.31 -2.86
N ASP A 11 -5.55 10.98 -3.06
CA ASP A 11 -5.83 10.05 -1.98
C ASP A 11 -4.72 10.09 -0.93
N CYS A 12 -5.12 9.89 0.32
CA CYS A 12 -4.24 9.66 1.46
C CYS A 12 -4.71 8.44 2.25
N GLY A 13 -3.83 7.91 3.10
CA GLY A 13 -4.08 6.75 3.93
C GLY A 13 -2.95 5.73 3.88
N ILE A 14 -3.32 4.45 3.97
CA ILE A 14 -2.37 3.33 4.08
C ILE A 14 -2.60 2.36 2.92
N GLN A 15 -1.50 1.85 2.37
CA GLN A 15 -1.48 0.76 1.39
C GLN A 15 -0.67 -0.40 1.96
N THR A 16 -1.34 -1.51 2.25
CA THR A 16 -0.70 -2.74 2.76
C THR A 16 -0.84 -3.88 1.76
N ARG A 17 0.24 -4.65 1.59
CA ARG A 17 0.20 -5.92 0.84
C ARG A 17 0.50 -7.09 1.77
N TRP A 18 -0.37 -8.08 1.74
CA TRP A 18 -0.23 -9.31 2.51
C TRP A 18 0.07 -10.49 1.59
N ARG A 19 0.91 -11.42 2.06
CA ARG A 19 1.22 -12.67 1.38
C ARG A 19 0.83 -13.83 2.27
N PHE A 20 0.08 -14.78 1.71
CA PHE A 20 -0.19 -16.06 2.35
C PHE A 20 0.91 -17.05 1.96
N ASP A 21 1.52 -17.69 2.96
CA ASP A 21 2.59 -18.68 2.76
C ASP A 21 2.11 -20.14 2.79
N GLY A 22 0.80 -20.36 2.97
CA GLY A 22 0.21 -21.69 3.15
C GLY A 22 -0.20 -21.98 4.59
N GLN A 23 0.32 -21.21 5.56
CA GLN A 23 -0.05 -21.32 6.97
C GLN A 23 -0.64 -20.02 7.51
N ARG A 24 -0.06 -18.87 7.16
CA ARG A 24 -0.45 -17.56 7.69
C ARG A 24 -0.30 -16.45 6.68
N PHE A 25 -1.03 -15.36 6.95
CA PHE A 25 -0.80 -14.10 6.26
C PHE A 25 0.33 -13.35 6.95
N SER A 26 1.34 -12.99 6.17
CA SER A 26 2.41 -12.09 6.59
C SER A 26 2.29 -10.78 5.83
N LEU A 27 2.46 -9.66 6.53
CA LEU A 27 2.59 -8.37 5.89
C LEU A 27 3.88 -8.43 5.05
N SER A 28 3.82 -7.97 3.81
CA SER A 28 4.97 -7.97 2.87
C SER A 28 5.41 -6.55 2.49
N ARG A 29 4.48 -5.59 2.50
CA ARG A 29 4.75 -4.17 2.23
C ARG A 29 3.76 -3.29 2.97
N TYR A 30 4.26 -2.20 3.54
CA TYR A 30 3.48 -1.14 4.14
C TYR A 30 3.94 0.21 3.57
N ALA A 31 3.02 0.95 2.96
CA ALA A 31 3.23 2.31 2.47
C ALA A 31 2.13 3.22 3.02
N GLN A 32 2.47 4.50 3.22
CA GLN A 32 1.54 5.47 3.78
C GLN A 32 1.71 6.83 3.13
N GLN A 33 0.58 7.49 2.86
CA GLN A 33 0.51 8.91 2.54
C GLN A 33 -0.33 9.59 3.61
N PRO A 34 0.27 10.34 4.55
CA PRO A 34 -0.48 10.94 5.66
C PRO A 34 -1.34 12.15 5.22
N THR A 35 -0.93 12.86 4.18
CA THR A 35 -1.59 14.08 3.68
C THR A 35 -2.24 13.86 2.33
N CYS A 36 -3.50 14.28 2.20
CA CYS A 36 -4.23 14.34 0.93
C CYS A 36 -3.82 15.63 0.19
N ASP A 37 -2.60 15.69 -0.34
CA ASP A 37 -1.99 16.90 -0.91
C ASP A 37 -1.97 16.91 -2.45
N ASN A 38 -2.63 15.94 -3.09
CA ASN A 38 -2.65 15.75 -4.55
C ASN A 38 -1.26 15.75 -5.21
N TRP A 39 -0.20 15.50 -4.42
CA TRP A 39 1.17 15.55 -4.89
C TRP A 39 1.56 14.25 -5.59
N GLN A 40 1.21 13.11 -4.98
CA GLN A 40 1.65 11.80 -5.41
C GLN A 40 0.48 10.84 -5.57
N GLY A 41 0.53 10.08 -6.67
CA GLY A 41 -0.36 8.96 -6.89
C GLY A 41 -0.06 7.81 -5.92
N PRO A 42 -1.02 6.90 -5.72
CA PRO A 42 -0.91 5.80 -4.75
C PRO A 42 0.28 4.85 -4.98
N ASP A 43 0.76 4.72 -6.23
CA ASP A 43 1.94 3.92 -6.55
C ASP A 43 3.27 4.57 -6.12
N ALA A 44 3.25 5.89 -5.89
CA ALA A 44 4.42 6.67 -5.48
C ALA A 44 4.50 6.85 -3.95
N TRP A 45 3.50 6.38 -3.18
CA TRP A 45 3.51 6.53 -1.72
C TRP A 45 4.76 5.89 -1.09
N PRO A 46 5.39 6.58 -0.11
CA PRO A 46 6.61 6.10 0.51
C PRO A 46 6.34 4.76 1.22
N THR A 47 7.20 3.79 0.92
CA THR A 47 7.19 2.49 1.60
C THR A 47 7.93 2.62 2.91
N LEU A 48 7.23 2.42 4.02
CA LEU A 48 7.82 2.53 5.35
C LEU A 48 8.37 1.19 5.83
N TRP A 49 7.87 0.07 5.28
CA TRP A 49 8.33 -1.26 5.68
C TRP A 49 8.15 -2.31 4.58
N ILE A 50 9.14 -3.20 4.46
CA ILE A 50 9.16 -4.39 3.58
C ILE A 50 9.76 -5.57 4.35
N THR A 51 9.16 -6.74 4.17
CA THR A 51 9.71 -8.05 4.55
C THR A 51 10.17 -8.81 3.31
N ARG A 52 11.34 -9.43 3.42
CA ARG A 52 11.88 -10.35 2.41
C ARG A 52 11.38 -11.77 2.61
#